data_AF-A0A975MTI9-F1
#
_entry.id   AF-A0A975MTI9-F1
#
_cell.length_a   1.000
_cell.length_b   1.000
_cell.length_c   1.000
_cell.angle_alpha   90.00
_cell.angle_beta   90.00
_cell.angle_gamma   90.00
#
_symmetry.space_group_name_H-M   'P 1'
#
loop_
_entity.id
_entity.type
_entity.pdbx_description
1 polymer ?
#
loop_
_entity_poly.entity_id
_entity_poly.type
_entity_poly.pdbx_seq_one_letter_code
_entity_poly.pdbx_strand_id
1 'polypeptide(L)' 'MDPLDRDLLNRISVTARDLRTGRLVRLSHTLDQDQFTEDLRDLGLDLADLGEDVLSRVAELDAMDGP' A
#
# COMPACT_ATOMS: atom_id res chain seq x y z
N MET A 1 17.43 -8.06 -10.43
CA MET A 1 16.12 -7.55 -9.99
C MET A 1 15.71 -6.43 -10.92
N ASP A 2 14.57 -6.61 -11.58
CA ASP A 2 13.95 -5.63 -12.47
C ASP A 2 13.85 -4.26 -11.75
N PRO A 3 14.15 -3.13 -12.41
CA PRO A 3 13.84 -1.81 -11.88
C PRO A 3 12.40 -1.67 -11.37
N LEU A 4 11.42 -2.28 -12.05
CA LEU A 4 10.01 -2.26 -11.64
C LEU A 4 9.79 -2.97 -10.31
N ASP A 5 10.37 -4.16 -10.13
CA ASP A 5 10.29 -4.91 -8.87
C ASP A 5 10.92 -4.14 -7.71
N ARG A 6 12.05 -3.46 -7.96
CA ARG A 6 12.72 -2.64 -6.95
C ARG A 6 11.87 -1.46 -6.51
N ASP A 7 11.22 -0.78 -7.44
CA ASP A 7 10.34 0.34 -7.13
C ASP A 7 9.13 -0.13 -6.31
N LEU A 8 8.49 -1.22 -6.74
CA LEU A 8 7.35 -1.80 -6.04
C LEU A 8 7.72 -2.25 -4.62
N LEU A 9 8.84 -2.96 -4.44
CA LEU A 9 9.33 -3.36 -3.12
C LEU A 9 9.69 -2.16 -2.22
N ASN A 10 10.22 -1.09 -2.81
CA ASN A 10 10.46 0.15 -2.10
C ASN A 10 9.14 0.78 -1.63
N ARG A 11 8.13 0.87 -2.51
CA ARG A 11 6.78 1.37 -2.16
C ARG A 11 6.15 0.55 -1.04
N ILE A 12 6.19 -0.79 -1.13
CA ILE A 12 5.72 -1.69 -0.05
C ILE A 12 6.44 -1.39 1.27
N SER A 13 7.76 -1.26 1.23
CA SER A 13 8.57 -1.02 2.44
C SER A 13 8.27 0.34 3.08
N VAL A 14 8.07 1.37 2.26
CA VAL A 14 7.70 2.72 2.69
C VAL A 14 6.29 2.72 3.30
N THR A 15 5.30 2.14 2.62
CA THR A 15 3.92 2.05 3.10
C THR A 15 3.84 1.26 4.40
N ALA A 16 4.50 0.10 4.49
CA ALA A 16 4.52 -0.71 5.71
C ALA A 16 5.14 0.05 6.90
N ARG A 17 6.20 0.84 6.65
CA ARG A 17 6.79 1.70 7.67
C ARG A 17 5.83 2.81 8.10
N ASP A 18 5.26 3.54 7.15
CA ASP A 18 4.35 4.66 7.42
C ASP A 18 3.11 4.22 8.22
N LEU A 19 2.51 3.09 7.84
CA LEU A 19 1.42 2.44 8.59
C LEU A 19 1.81 2.20 10.05
N ARG A 20 2.97 1.57 10.26
CA ARG A 20 3.45 1.18 11.59
C ARG A 20 3.79 2.37 12.48
N THR A 21 4.39 3.42 11.92
CA THR A 21 5.00 4.49 12.72
C THR A 21 4.19 5.77 12.78
N GLY A 22 3.32 6.04 11.81
CA GLY A 22 2.68 7.35 11.67
C GLY A 22 1.19 7.28 11.45
N ARG A 23 0.75 6.62 10.38
CA ARG A 23 -0.60 6.81 9.86
C ARG A 23 -1.69 6.17 10.73
N LEU A 24 -1.48 4.93 11.20
CA LEU A 24 -2.42 4.28 12.12
C LEU A 24 -2.45 4.94 13.50
N VAL A 25 -1.30 5.44 13.97
CA VAL A 25 -1.21 6.18 15.23
C VAL A 25 -2.00 7.48 15.14
N ARG A 26 -1.84 8.25 14.05
CA ARG A 26 -2.61 9.48 13.81
C ARG A 26 -4.11 9.21 13.78
N LEU A 27 -4.55 8.20 13.01
CA LEU A 27 -5.95 7.78 12.95
C LEU A 27 -6.54 7.48 14.33
N SER A 28 -5.78 6.81 15.20
CA SER A 28 -6.23 6.49 16.56
C SER A 28 -6.40 7.70 17.49
N HIS A 29 -5.83 8.85 17.11
CA HIS A 29 -5.92 10.11 17.86
C HIS A 29 -6.87 11.13 17.23
N THR A 30 -7.44 10.85 16.06
CA THR A 30 -8.40 11.75 15.40
C THR A 30 -9.71 11.76 16.21
N LEU A 31 -10.04 12.93 16.77
CA LEU A 31 -11.26 13.13 17.57
C LEU A 31 -12.46 13.53 16.73
N ASP A 32 -12.22 14.10 15.54
CA ASP A 32 -13.26 14.51 14.61
C ASP A 32 -13.67 13.32 13.72
N GLN A 33 -14.97 13.01 13.70
CA GLN A 33 -15.49 11.81 13.03
C GLN A 33 -15.40 11.93 11.50
N ASP A 34 -15.60 13.13 10.96
CA ASP A 34 -15.57 13.36 9.52
C ASP A 34 -14.13 13.23 9.02
N GLN A 35 -13.17 13.87 9.70
CA GLN A 35 -11.75 13.74 9.42
C GLN A 35 -11.27 12.29 9.56
N PHE A 36 -11.71 11.57 10.60
CA PHE A 36 -11.36 10.15 10.77
C PHE A 36 -11.83 9.32 9.58
N THR A 37 -13.05 9.58 9.09
CA THR A 37 -13.63 8.87 7.96
C THR A 37 -12.89 9.16 6.66
N GLU A 38 -12.52 10.42 6.43
CA GLU A 38 -11.70 10.83 5.29
C GLU A 38 -10.31 10.19 5.33
N ASP A 39 -9.61 10.30 6.45
CA ASP A 39 -8.28 9.70 6.64
C ASP A 39 -8.30 8.18 6.45
N LEU A 40 -9.35 7.51 6.92
CA LEU A 40 -9.55 6.07 6.77
C LEU A 40 -9.84 5.69 5.32
N ARG A 41 -10.64 6.49 4.61
CA ARG A 41 -10.91 6.30 3.18
C ARG A 41 -9.62 6.44 2.37
N ASP A 42 -8.86 7.50 2.58
CA ASP A 42 -7.60 7.74 1.85
C ASP A 42 -6.61 6.62 2.11
N LEU A 43 -6.54 6.14 3.36
CA LEU A 43 -5.72 4.98 3.68
C LEU A 43 -6.18 3.72 2.93
N GLY A 44 -7.49 3.48 2.85
CA GLY A 44 -8.05 2.36 2.11
C GLY A 44 -7.71 2.41 0.62
N LEU A 45 -7.81 3.60 0.00
CA LEU A 45 -7.48 3.80 -1.41
C LEU A 45 -6.01 3.55 -1.69
N ASP A 46 -5.10 4.12 -0.90
CA ASP A 46 -3.65 3.90 -1.09
C ASP A 46 -3.25 2.43 -0.96
N LEU A 47 -3.91 1.69 -0.06
CA LEU A 47 -3.68 0.25 0.10
C LEU A 47 -4.27 -0.57 -1.04
N ALA A 48 -5.42 -0.18 -1.55
CA ALA A 48 -6.03 -0.83 -2.71
C ALA A 48 -5.15 -0.68 -3.95
N ASP A 49 -4.69 0.55 -4.24
CA ASP A 49 -3.83 0.86 -5.38
C ASP A 49 -2.50 0.09 -5.30
N LEU A 50 -1.85 0.08 -4.13
CA LEU A 50 -0.63 -0.70 -3.95
C LEU A 50 -0.88 -2.20 -4.08
N GLY A 51 -2.01 -2.70 -3.56
CA GLY A 51 -2.39 -4.10 -3.68
C GLY A 51 -2.60 -4.53 -5.13
N GLU A 52 -3.26 -3.69 -5.93
CA GLU A 52 -3.47 -3.92 -7.37
C GLU A 52 -2.14 -3.99 -8.12
N ASP A 53 -1.23 -3.05 -7.87
CA ASP A 53 0.11 -3.06 -8.48
C ASP A 53 0.89 -4.33 -8.16
N VAL A 54 0.80 -4.81 -6.90
CA VAL A 54 1.45 -6.06 -6.49
C VAL A 54 0.83 -7.27 -7.18
N LEU A 55 -0.50 -7.38 -7.18
CA LEU A 55 -1.19 -8.51 -7.79
C LEU A 55 -0.98 -8.56 -9.30
N SER A 56 -1.01 -7.41 -9.98
CA SER A 56 -0.69 -7.30 -11.41
C SER A 56 0.71 -7.80 -11.67
N ARG A 57 1.69 -7.37 -10.86
CA ARG A 57 3.08 -7.79 -11.05
C ARG A 57 3.30 -9.28 -10.78
N VAL A 58 2.63 -9.85 -9.78
CA VAL A 58 2.67 -11.30 -9.54
C VAL A 58 2.10 -12.06 -10.74
N ALA A 59 0.96 -11.62 -11.29
CA ALA A 59 0.38 -12.25 -12.47
C ALA A 59 1.29 -12.18 -13.70
N GLU A 60 2.03 -11.09 -13.89
CA GLU A 60 3.05 -10.98 -14.94
C GLU A 60 4.19 -11.99 -14.74
N LEU A 61 4.70 -12.13 -13.52
CA LEU A 61 5.78 -13.07 -13.20
C LEU A 61 5.32 -14.52 -13.40
N ASP A 62 4.11 -14.87 -12.93
CA ASP A 62 3.52 -16.19 -13.13
C ASP A 62 3.36 -16.53 -14.63
N ALA A 63 2.99 -15.54 -15.46
CA ALA A 63 2.90 -15.72 -16.90
C ALA A 63 4.26 -15.91 -17.59
N MET A 64 5.34 -15.39 -17.00
CA MET A 64 6.70 -15.52 -17.51
C MET A 64 7.37 -16.85 -17.13
N ASP A 65 7.07 -17.37 -15.94
CA ASP A 65 7.65 -18.64 -15.45
C ASP A 65 6.99 -19.88 -16.10
N GLY A 66 5.82 -19.72 -16.71
CA GLY A 66 5.09 -20.78 -17.41
C GLY A 66 4.41 -21.79 -16.46
N PRO A 67 3.42 -22.57 -16.94
CA PRO A 67 2.79 -23.63 -16.15
C PRO A 67 3.74 -24.80 -15.83
#